data_AF-A0A6V8NMY9-F1
#
_entry.id   AF-A0A6V8NMY9-F1
#
_cell.length_a   1.000
_cell.length_b   1.000
_cell.length_c   1.000
_cell.angle_alpha   90.00
_cell.angle_beta   90.00
_cell.angle_gamma   90.00
#
_symmetry.space_group_name_H-M   'P 1'
#
loop_
_entity.id
_entity.type
_entity.pdbx_description
1 polymer ?
#
loop_
_entity_poly.entity_id
_entity_poly.type
_entity_poly.pdbx_seq_one_letter_code
_entity_poly.pdbx_strand_id
1 'polypeptide(L)'
;TCTVFAHKSTEAWETIINALLNSGLYLTASWPVHTEMKARLRASESAALASSIYMVCCKRTEKKTAYFNEIKPQIEVRIKEKLDQFWNEGIGGSDFFISAIGPAMEVFGKYEGVEKLSGEKVSAKELLEYIRKSVSEYALTKILKSPQLGGIDEETRFYLLWRWTYNSAKVHFDDARKLAQA
;
A
#
# COMPACT_ATOMS: atom_id res chain seq x y z
N THR A 1 -2.21 12.55 -15.87
CA THR A 1 -3.21 13.30 -15.08
C THR A 1 -2.86 13.19 -13.61
N CYS A 2 -3.02 14.26 -12.82
CA CYS A 2 -2.83 14.21 -11.38
C CYS A 2 -4.20 14.29 -10.68
N THR A 3 -4.50 13.35 -9.80
CA THR A 3 -5.74 13.29 -9.02
C THR A 3 -5.42 13.36 -7.53
N VAL A 4 -6.19 14.16 -6.78
CA VAL A 4 -6.02 14.28 -5.32
C VAL A 4 -7.12 13.49 -4.63
N PHE A 5 -6.76 12.71 -3.62
CA PHE A 5 -7.70 11.87 -2.88
C PHE A 5 -7.58 12.07 -1.37
N ALA A 6 -8.68 12.02 -0.64
CA ALA A 6 -8.73 12.36 0.78
C ALA A 6 -9.41 11.27 1.64
N HIS A 7 -9.14 9.99 1.37
CA HIS A 7 -9.66 8.90 2.20
C HIS A 7 -8.63 7.77 2.39
N LYS A 8 -8.52 7.24 3.61
CA LYS A 8 -7.57 6.16 3.94
C LYS A 8 -8.18 4.74 3.85
N SER A 9 -9.46 4.61 3.54
CA SER A 9 -10.12 3.29 3.52
C SER A 9 -9.70 2.43 2.32
N THR A 10 -9.54 1.12 2.54
CA THR A 10 -9.21 0.15 1.49
C THR A 10 -10.26 0.11 0.38
N GLU A 11 -11.56 0.19 0.75
CA GLU A 11 -12.67 0.18 -0.20
C GLU A 11 -12.63 1.36 -1.17
N ALA A 12 -12.19 2.52 -0.68
CA ALA A 12 -12.04 3.69 -1.52
C ALA A 12 -10.88 3.52 -2.52
N TRP A 13 -9.77 2.92 -2.08
CA TRP A 13 -8.67 2.56 -2.98
C TRP A 13 -9.08 1.54 -4.04
N GLU A 14 -9.84 0.50 -3.67
CA GLU A 14 -10.39 -0.46 -4.62
C GLU A 14 -11.24 0.23 -5.69
N THR A 15 -12.14 1.13 -5.26
CA THR A 15 -13.02 1.88 -6.16
C THR A 15 -12.23 2.73 -7.14
N ILE A 16 -11.22 3.47 -6.66
CA ILE A 16 -10.38 4.34 -7.49
C ILE A 16 -9.51 3.54 -8.46
N ILE A 17 -8.87 2.47 -7.98
CA ILE A 17 -8.02 1.62 -8.81
C ILE A 17 -8.87 1.01 -9.93
N ASN A 18 -10.05 0.48 -9.62
CA ASN A 18 -10.96 -0.05 -10.63
C ASN A 18 -11.40 1.04 -11.63
N ALA A 19 -11.74 2.25 -11.17
CA ALA A 19 -12.11 3.36 -12.05
C ALA A 19 -10.96 3.77 -12.99
N LEU A 20 -9.74 3.86 -12.47
CA LEU A 20 -8.54 4.17 -13.26
C LEU A 20 -8.28 3.09 -14.30
N LEU A 21 -8.24 1.82 -13.89
CA LEU A 21 -7.99 0.69 -14.78
C LEU A 21 -9.04 0.60 -15.90
N ASN A 22 -10.33 0.82 -15.58
CA ASN A 22 -11.42 0.85 -16.56
C ASN A 22 -11.30 2.02 -17.56
N SER A 23 -10.73 3.14 -17.13
CA SER A 23 -10.45 4.30 -18.00
C SER A 23 -9.18 4.15 -18.86
N GLY A 24 -8.45 3.03 -18.74
CA GLY A 24 -7.16 2.83 -19.40
C GLY A 24 -6.03 3.69 -18.83
N LEU A 25 -6.22 4.21 -17.61
CA LEU A 25 -5.21 4.90 -16.82
C LEU A 25 -4.65 3.96 -15.77
N TYR A 26 -3.40 4.16 -15.39
CA TYR A 26 -2.82 3.47 -14.24
C TYR A 26 -2.00 4.42 -13.39
N LEU A 27 -1.91 4.10 -12.11
CA LEU A 27 -1.17 4.86 -11.13
C LEU A 27 0.33 4.54 -11.25
N THR A 28 1.17 5.57 -11.32
CA THR A 28 2.64 5.43 -11.32
C THR A 28 3.25 5.85 -9.99
N ALA A 29 2.62 6.77 -9.27
CA ALA A 29 3.07 7.21 -7.96
C ALA A 29 1.90 7.67 -7.09
N SER A 30 1.98 7.38 -5.79
CA SER A 30 1.10 7.90 -4.75
C SER A 30 1.93 8.54 -3.64
N TRP A 31 1.63 9.79 -3.30
CA TRP A 31 2.32 10.53 -2.27
C TRP A 31 1.33 11.03 -1.22
N PRO A 32 1.40 10.54 0.03
CA PRO A 32 0.59 11.09 1.12
C PRO A 32 1.16 12.44 1.53
N VAL A 33 0.41 13.52 1.28
CA VAL A 33 0.76 14.87 1.70
C VAL A 33 -0.09 15.23 2.91
N HIS A 34 0.59 15.47 4.02
CA HIS A 34 -0.01 15.96 5.25
C HIS A 34 -0.12 17.49 5.16
N THR A 35 -1.24 17.98 4.63
CA THR A 35 -1.54 19.42 4.65
C THR A 35 -2.25 19.78 5.95
N GLU A 36 -1.51 19.84 7.06
CA GLU A 36 -1.97 20.63 8.21
C GLU A 36 -1.37 22.02 8.14
N MET A 37 -2.24 23.02 8.05
CA MET A 37 -1.93 24.38 8.46
C MET A 37 -1.56 24.30 9.95
N LYS A 38 -0.33 24.71 10.29
CA LYS A 38 0.31 24.66 11.63
C LYS A 38 -0.40 25.50 12.73
N ALA A 39 -1.70 25.75 12.61
CA ALA A 39 -2.46 26.62 13.50
C ALA A 39 -3.86 26.08 13.78
N ARG A 40 -3.96 25.04 14.61
CA ARG A 40 -4.94 25.04 15.71
C ARG A 40 -4.58 24.01 16.79
N LEU A 41 -3.97 24.55 17.85
CA LEU A 41 -3.99 24.00 19.19
C LEU A 41 -5.43 23.73 19.65
N ARG A 42 -5.65 22.58 20.29
CA ARG A 42 -6.85 22.14 21.04
C ARG A 42 -8.02 21.60 20.21
N ALA A 43 -7.91 20.35 19.76
CA ALA A 43 -9.08 19.49 19.62
C ALA A 43 -8.68 18.04 19.93
N SER A 44 -9.47 17.44 20.81
CA SER A 44 -9.34 16.14 21.43
C SER A 44 -9.50 14.99 20.43
N GLU A 45 -8.72 13.91 20.64
CA GLU A 45 -9.05 12.51 20.32
C GLU A 45 -9.75 12.17 18.98
N SER A 46 -9.26 12.67 17.85
CA SER A 46 -9.59 12.05 16.56
C SER A 46 -8.37 12.07 15.65
N ALA A 47 -7.68 10.93 15.57
CA ALA A 47 -6.63 10.65 14.60
C ALA A 47 -7.21 10.48 13.16
N ALA A 48 -8.21 11.30 12.81
CA ALA A 48 -8.81 11.39 11.48
C ALA A 48 -8.18 12.56 10.71
N LEU A 49 -6.87 12.68 10.82
CA LEU A 49 -6.05 13.64 10.08
C LEU A 49 -6.22 13.37 8.58
N ALA A 50 -7.01 14.22 7.92
CA ALA A 50 -7.32 14.16 6.49
C ALA A 50 -6.03 14.38 5.66
N SER A 51 -5.30 13.30 5.43
CA SER A 51 -4.11 13.30 4.56
C SER A 51 -4.58 13.32 3.11
N SER A 52 -4.11 14.29 2.34
CA SER A 52 -4.40 14.36 0.91
C SER A 52 -3.35 13.53 0.17
N ILE A 53 -3.78 12.52 -0.56
CA ILE A 53 -2.92 11.65 -1.36
C ILE A 53 -2.90 12.17 -2.79
N TYR A 54 -1.71 12.56 -3.24
CA TYR A 54 -1.48 12.94 -4.62
C TYR A 54 -1.16 11.71 -5.44
N MET A 55 -1.95 11.48 -6.49
CA MET A 55 -1.81 10.36 -7.40
C MET A 55 -1.36 10.87 -8.77
N VAL A 56 -0.34 10.23 -9.33
CA VAL A 56 0.12 10.48 -10.69
C VAL A 56 -0.34 9.32 -11.57
N CYS A 57 -1.14 9.64 -12.59
CA CYS A 57 -1.75 8.65 -13.48
C CYS A 57 -1.22 8.81 -14.91
N CYS A 58 -0.82 7.70 -15.52
CA CYS A 58 -0.35 7.61 -16.90
C CYS A 58 -1.34 6.80 -17.76
N LYS A 59 -1.41 7.14 -19.06
CA LYS A 59 -2.18 6.35 -20.02
C LYS A 59 -1.46 5.05 -20.31
N ARG A 60 -2.19 3.95 -20.37
CA ARG A 60 -1.65 2.64 -20.73
C ARG A 60 -1.07 2.67 -22.14
N THR A 61 0.15 2.15 -22.28
CA THR A 61 0.88 2.07 -23.55
C THR A 61 0.85 0.68 -24.17
N GLU A 62 0.68 -0.39 -23.37
CA GLU A 62 0.68 -1.77 -23.85
C GLU A 62 -0.71 -2.41 -23.82
N LYS A 63 -1.02 -3.21 -24.85
CA LYS A 63 -2.26 -4.01 -24.97
C LYS A 63 -2.02 -5.50 -24.71
N LYS A 64 -1.05 -5.80 -23.83
CA LYS A 64 -0.65 -7.17 -23.52
C LYS A 64 -1.28 -7.60 -22.21
N THR A 65 -1.75 -8.84 -22.15
CA THR A 65 -2.10 -9.51 -20.90
C THR A 65 -0.85 -10.17 -20.33
N ALA A 66 -0.65 -10.07 -19.01
CA ALA A 66 0.44 -10.73 -18.32
C ALA A 66 -0.07 -11.68 -17.25
N TYR A 67 0.74 -12.69 -16.90
CA TYR A 67 0.40 -13.58 -15.79
C TYR A 67 0.85 -12.98 -14.46
N PHE A 68 -0.01 -13.08 -13.45
CA PHE A 68 0.27 -12.53 -12.12
C PHE A 68 1.57 -13.10 -11.55
N ASN A 69 1.83 -14.39 -11.78
CA ASN A 69 3.05 -15.04 -11.29
C ASN A 69 4.35 -14.51 -11.91
N GLU A 70 4.29 -13.99 -13.15
CA GLU A 70 5.45 -13.42 -13.85
C GLU A 70 5.74 -11.99 -13.39
N ILE A 71 4.69 -11.24 -13.04
CA ILE A 71 4.83 -9.85 -12.60
C ILE A 71 5.02 -9.72 -11.09
N LYS A 72 4.63 -10.72 -10.30
CA LYS A 72 4.78 -10.73 -8.83
C LYS A 72 6.21 -10.38 -8.39
N PRO A 73 7.27 -11.04 -8.89
CA PRO A 73 8.64 -10.71 -8.51
C PRO A 73 9.02 -9.27 -8.89
N GLN A 74 8.50 -8.77 -10.01
CA GLN A 74 8.76 -7.40 -10.46
C GLN A 74 8.08 -6.37 -9.54
N ILE A 75 6.86 -6.66 -9.10
CA ILE A 75 6.13 -5.85 -8.10
C ILE A 75 6.90 -5.83 -6.78
N GLU A 76 7.35 -6.98 -6.29
CA GLU A 76 8.11 -7.08 -5.02
C GLU A 76 9.41 -6.29 -5.06
N VAL A 77 10.21 -6.45 -6.13
CA VAL A 77 11.44 -5.69 -6.32
C VAL A 77 11.14 -4.20 -6.34
N ARG A 78 10.14 -3.78 -7.12
CA ARG A 78 9.77 -2.37 -7.27
C ARG A 78 9.27 -1.76 -5.97
N ILE A 79 8.43 -2.48 -5.23
CA ILE A 79 7.95 -2.07 -3.90
C ILE A 79 9.15 -1.94 -2.97
N LYS A 80 10.02 -2.95 -2.89
CA LYS A 80 11.16 -2.97 -1.98
C LYS A 80 12.11 -1.80 -2.21
N GLU A 81 12.48 -1.52 -3.46
CA GLU A 81 13.31 -0.35 -3.82
C GLU A 81 12.72 0.95 -3.31
N LYS A 82 11.40 1.13 -3.47
CA LYS A 82 10.70 2.34 -3.03
C LYS A 82 10.53 2.41 -1.53
N LEU A 83 10.26 1.28 -0.87
CA LEU A 83 10.20 1.19 0.58
C LEU A 83 11.56 1.43 1.23
N ASP A 84 12.68 1.02 0.61
CA ASP A 84 14.04 1.34 1.06
C ASP A 84 14.27 2.85 1.02
N GLN A 85 13.85 3.52 -0.07
CA GLN A 85 13.90 4.97 -0.17
C GLN A 85 13.06 5.64 0.95
N PHE A 86 11.79 5.26 1.09
CA PHE A 86 10.87 5.83 2.09
C PHE A 86 11.34 5.60 3.52
N TRP A 87 11.92 4.45 3.80
CA TRP A 87 12.48 4.13 5.12
C TRP A 87 13.63 5.07 5.48
N ASN A 88 14.53 5.33 4.52
CA ASN A 88 15.66 6.25 4.72
C ASN A 88 15.20 7.71 4.86
N GLU A 89 14.08 8.07 4.24
CA GLU A 89 13.44 9.38 4.35
C GLU A 89 12.60 9.53 5.64
N GLY A 90 12.48 8.48 6.46
CA GLY A 90 11.75 8.50 7.73
C GLY A 90 10.23 8.39 7.59
N ILE A 91 9.72 8.02 6.42
CA ILE A 91 8.30 7.74 6.19
C ILE A 91 7.98 6.36 6.76
N GLY A 92 6.96 6.27 7.64
CA GLY A 92 6.63 5.04 8.34
C GLY A 92 5.15 4.87 8.68
N GLY A 93 4.83 3.72 9.26
CA GLY A 93 3.49 3.36 9.69
C GLY A 93 2.45 3.28 8.58
N SER A 94 1.24 3.82 8.80
CA SER A 94 0.12 3.68 7.84
C SER A 94 0.39 4.28 6.46
N ASP A 95 1.26 5.29 6.39
CA ASP A 95 1.63 5.94 5.14
C ASP A 95 2.56 5.09 4.27
N PHE A 96 3.22 4.10 4.88
CA PHE A 96 4.12 3.17 4.19
C PHE A 96 3.34 2.24 3.24
N PHE A 97 2.17 1.77 3.66
CA PHE A 97 1.27 0.99 2.80
C PHE A 97 0.76 1.83 1.62
N ILE A 98 0.28 3.04 1.89
CA ILE A 98 -0.24 3.97 0.86
C ILE A 98 0.83 4.32 -0.18
N SER A 99 2.07 4.51 0.27
CA SER A 99 3.20 4.86 -0.60
C SER A 99 3.66 3.68 -1.46
N ALA A 100 3.38 2.43 -1.05
CA ALA A 100 3.69 1.23 -1.83
C ALA A 100 2.67 0.94 -2.96
N ILE A 101 1.45 1.50 -2.88
CA ILE A 101 0.40 1.27 -3.89
C ILE A 101 0.83 1.80 -5.27
N GLY A 102 1.37 3.01 -5.34
CA GLY A 102 1.86 3.61 -6.58
C GLY A 102 2.90 2.75 -7.31
N PRO A 103 4.04 2.42 -6.67
CA PRO A 103 5.08 1.55 -7.23
C PRO A 103 4.57 0.18 -7.69
N ALA A 104 3.64 -0.43 -6.95
CA ALA A 104 3.03 -1.70 -7.34
C ALA A 104 2.15 -1.56 -8.59
N MET A 105 1.32 -0.51 -8.62
CA MET A 105 0.44 -0.18 -9.74
C MET A 105 1.23 0.23 -10.99
N GLU A 106 2.44 0.78 -10.84
CA GLU A 106 3.32 1.11 -11.95
C GLU A 106 3.69 -0.14 -12.77
N VAL A 107 3.87 -1.29 -12.10
CA VAL A 107 4.16 -2.57 -12.77
C VAL A 107 2.86 -3.23 -13.23
N PHE A 108 1.86 -3.32 -12.36
CA PHE A 108 0.59 -3.99 -12.65
C PHE A 108 -0.18 -3.31 -13.78
N GLY A 109 -0.24 -1.98 -13.77
CA GLY A 109 -1.07 -1.17 -14.66
C GLY A 109 -0.52 -0.98 -16.08
N LYS A 110 0.74 -1.37 -16.33
CA LYS A 110 1.33 -1.39 -17.68
C LYS A 110 0.59 -2.35 -18.61
N TYR A 111 0.08 -3.44 -18.06
CA TYR A 111 -0.63 -4.48 -18.80
C TYR A 111 -2.11 -4.18 -18.93
N GLU A 112 -2.73 -4.69 -20.01
CA GLU A 112 -4.16 -4.50 -20.28
C GLU A 112 -5.02 -5.23 -19.26
N GLY A 113 -4.57 -6.43 -18.89
CA GLY A 113 -5.13 -7.25 -17.83
C GLY A 113 -4.04 -8.13 -17.25
N VAL A 114 -4.25 -8.54 -16.00
CA VAL A 114 -3.38 -9.49 -15.32
C VAL A 114 -4.23 -10.68 -14.92
N GLU A 115 -3.80 -11.88 -15.33
CA GLU A 115 -4.53 -13.12 -15.13
C GLU A 115 -3.72 -14.10 -14.28
N LYS A 116 -4.42 -14.93 -13.52
CA LYS A 116 -3.83 -16.08 -12.82
C LYS A 116 -3.63 -17.22 -13.82
N LEU A 117 -2.86 -18.23 -13.41
CA LEU A 117 -2.74 -19.48 -14.19
C LEU A 117 -4.08 -20.21 -14.35
N SER A 118 -5.06 -19.93 -13.48
CA SER A 118 -6.44 -20.42 -13.60
C SER A 118 -7.27 -19.71 -14.68
N GLY A 119 -6.75 -18.64 -15.29
CA GLY A 119 -7.49 -17.80 -16.25
C GLY A 119 -8.35 -16.71 -15.60
N GLU A 120 -8.42 -16.65 -14.27
CA GLU A 120 -9.12 -15.58 -13.57
C GLU A 120 -8.32 -14.27 -13.60
N LYS A 121 -8.99 -13.15 -13.83
CA LYS A 121 -8.38 -11.82 -13.69
C LYS A 121 -8.12 -11.49 -12.22
N VAL A 122 -6.96 -10.90 -11.96
CA VAL A 122 -6.61 -10.39 -10.62
C VAL A 122 -7.41 -9.13 -10.34
N SER A 123 -8.16 -9.14 -9.25
CA SER A 123 -8.93 -7.99 -8.79
C SER A 123 -8.06 -6.94 -8.10
N ALA A 124 -8.52 -5.69 -8.07
CA ALA A 124 -7.86 -4.61 -7.31
C ALA A 124 -7.72 -4.97 -5.83
N LYS A 125 -8.70 -5.68 -5.26
CA LYS A 125 -8.68 -6.15 -3.88
C LYS A 125 -7.53 -7.12 -3.62
N GLU A 126 -7.39 -8.15 -4.45
CA GLU A 126 -6.30 -9.12 -4.32
C GLU A 126 -4.93 -8.47 -4.47
N LEU A 127 -4.81 -7.48 -5.38
CA LEU A 127 -3.59 -6.70 -5.52
C LEU A 127 -3.27 -5.90 -4.25
N LEU A 128 -4.26 -5.22 -3.67
CA LEU A 128 -4.07 -4.46 -2.43
C LEU A 128 -3.73 -5.35 -1.23
N GLU A 129 -4.35 -6.53 -1.12
CA GLU A 129 -4.02 -7.53 -0.10
C GLU A 129 -2.58 -8.02 -0.26
N TYR A 130 -2.16 -8.30 -1.50
CA TYR A 130 -0.78 -8.68 -1.81
C TYR A 130 0.22 -7.58 -1.45
N ILE A 131 -0.04 -6.32 -1.83
CA ILE A 131 0.79 -5.17 -1.46
C ILE A 131 0.90 -5.07 0.07
N ARG A 132 -0.21 -5.26 0.80
CA ARG A 132 -0.22 -5.17 2.26
C ARG A 132 0.69 -6.22 2.88
N LYS A 133 0.60 -7.45 2.40
CA LYS A 133 1.46 -8.55 2.84
C LYS A 133 2.94 -8.24 2.58
N SER A 134 3.30 -7.84 1.36
CA SER A 134 4.70 -7.51 1.02
C SER A 134 5.25 -6.36 1.87
N VAL A 135 4.44 -5.33 2.14
CA VAL A 135 4.84 -4.20 3.01
C VAL A 135 5.05 -4.66 4.46
N SER A 136 4.16 -5.49 5.00
CA SER A 136 4.28 -6.06 6.35
C SER A 136 5.54 -6.91 6.50
N GLU A 137 5.80 -7.82 5.55
CA GLU A 137 7.00 -8.67 5.54
C GLU A 137 8.29 -7.83 5.46
N TYR A 138 8.28 -6.79 4.63
CA TYR A 138 9.40 -5.86 4.53
C TYR A 138 9.63 -5.11 5.86
N ALA A 139 8.56 -4.57 6.47
CA ALA A 139 8.63 -3.84 7.72
C ALA A 139 9.16 -4.74 8.85
N LEU A 140 8.66 -5.97 8.97
CA LEU A 140 9.17 -6.97 9.91
C LEU A 140 10.67 -7.23 9.69
N THR A 141 11.09 -7.42 8.44
CA THR A 141 12.51 -7.64 8.11
C THR A 141 13.39 -6.47 8.56
N LYS A 142 12.95 -5.22 8.36
CA LYS A 142 13.70 -4.02 8.78
C LYS A 142 13.70 -3.82 10.30
N ILE A 143 12.58 -4.08 10.98
CA ILE A 143 12.46 -3.93 12.43
C ILE A 143 13.34 -4.96 13.15
N LEU A 144 13.29 -6.22 12.71
CA LEU A 144 13.95 -7.34 13.39
C LEU A 144 15.46 -7.40 13.11
N LYS A 145 15.95 -6.69 12.07
CA LYS A 145 17.36 -6.68 11.63
C LYS A 145 18.01 -8.07 11.54
N SER A 146 17.21 -9.14 11.42
CA SER A 146 17.66 -10.53 11.52
C SER A 146 16.91 -11.42 10.52
N PRO A 147 17.59 -12.33 9.79
CA PRO A 147 16.97 -13.17 8.76
C PRO A 147 16.02 -14.26 9.29
N GLN A 148 15.95 -14.46 10.61
CA GLN A 148 15.18 -15.55 11.23
C GLN A 148 13.76 -15.09 11.58
N LEU A 149 12.94 -14.87 10.56
CA LEU A 149 11.49 -14.65 10.71
C LEU A 149 10.73 -15.93 11.14
N GLY A 150 11.40 -17.09 11.14
CA GLY A 150 10.80 -18.40 11.43
C GLY A 150 10.67 -18.77 12.91
N GLY A 151 11.06 -17.89 13.85
CA GLY A 151 11.03 -18.16 15.29
C GLY A 151 10.18 -17.18 16.12
N ILE A 152 9.43 -16.30 15.47
CA ILE A 152 8.63 -15.28 16.15
C ILE A 152 7.16 -15.66 16.07
N ASP A 153 6.53 -15.73 17.24
CA ASP A 153 5.12 -16.05 17.38
C ASP A 153 4.23 -15.02 16.65
N GLU A 154 3.08 -15.47 16.14
CA GLU A 154 2.13 -14.64 15.39
C GLU A 154 1.68 -13.42 16.21
N GLU A 155 1.52 -13.60 17.53
CA GLU A 155 1.17 -12.52 18.46
C GLU A 155 2.27 -11.45 18.54
N THR A 156 3.54 -11.87 18.50
CA THR A 156 4.67 -10.95 18.56
C THR A 156 4.83 -10.19 17.24
N ARG A 157 4.58 -10.84 16.10
CA ARG A 157 4.55 -10.18 14.78
C ARG A 157 3.46 -9.12 14.74
N PHE A 158 2.26 -9.47 15.19
CA PHE A 158 1.15 -8.53 15.30
C PHE A 158 1.51 -7.35 16.20
N TYR A 159 2.07 -7.59 17.38
CA TYR A 159 2.44 -6.52 18.32
C TYR A 159 3.48 -5.57 17.72
N LEU A 160 4.53 -6.09 17.06
CA LEU A 160 5.57 -5.27 16.44
C LEU A 160 5.02 -4.42 15.30
N LEU A 161 4.23 -5.04 14.40
CA LEU A 161 3.58 -4.33 13.30
C LEU A 161 2.59 -3.28 13.83
N TRP A 162 1.82 -3.61 14.87
CA TRP A 162 0.88 -2.70 15.52
C TRP A 162 1.60 -1.50 16.12
N ARG A 163 2.64 -1.77 16.92
CA ARG A 163 3.42 -0.74 17.62
C ARG A 163 4.14 0.17 16.63
N TRP A 164 4.63 -0.37 15.53
CA TRP A 164 5.25 0.43 14.48
C TRP A 164 4.24 1.22 13.65
N THR A 165 3.08 0.62 13.33
CA THR A 165 2.08 1.24 12.43
C THR A 165 1.24 2.31 13.11
N TYR A 166 0.82 2.05 14.35
CA TYR A 166 -0.17 2.85 15.07
C TYR A 166 0.33 3.37 16.42
N ASN A 167 1.49 2.92 16.90
CA ASN A 167 2.04 3.27 18.20
C ASN A 167 1.06 3.02 19.36
N SER A 168 0.33 4.04 19.82
CA SER A 168 -0.69 3.98 20.87
C SER A 168 -2.08 4.44 20.39
N ALA A 169 -2.26 4.64 19.08
CA ALA A 169 -3.50 5.16 18.51
C ALA A 169 -4.62 4.12 18.51
N LYS A 170 -5.87 4.58 18.71
CA LYS A 170 -7.07 3.75 18.49
C LYS A 170 -7.27 3.53 16.99
N VAL A 171 -7.46 2.29 16.57
CA VAL A 171 -7.58 1.88 15.15
C VAL A 171 -8.95 1.25 14.93
N HIS A 172 -9.51 1.41 13.73
CA HIS A 172 -10.74 0.73 13.34
C HIS A 172 -10.54 -0.79 13.31
N PHE A 173 -11.58 -1.55 13.70
CA PHE A 173 -11.49 -3.00 13.84
C PHE A 173 -10.99 -3.70 12.56
N ASP A 174 -11.45 -3.27 11.38
CA ASP A 174 -11.05 -3.90 10.12
C ASP A 174 -9.57 -3.75 9.81
N ASP A 175 -8.97 -2.62 10.18
CA ASP A 175 -7.53 -2.40 9.98
C ASP A 175 -6.70 -3.20 10.99
N ALA A 176 -7.21 -3.36 12.22
CA ALA A 176 -6.61 -4.24 13.21
C ALA A 176 -6.64 -5.71 12.77
N ARG A 177 -7.80 -6.17 12.30
CA ARG A 177 -8.00 -7.54 11.83
C ARG A 177 -7.12 -7.86 10.61
N LYS A 178 -7.03 -6.95 9.64
CA LYS A 178 -6.17 -7.14 8.46
C LYS A 178 -4.69 -7.20 8.80
N LEU A 179 -4.25 -6.54 9.87
CA LEU A 179 -2.87 -6.60 10.37
C LEU A 179 -2.60 -7.89 11.15
N ALA A 180 -3.60 -8.44 11.84
CA ALA A 180 -3.51 -9.74 12.51
C ALA A 180 -3.45 -10.92 11.53
N GLN A 181 -3.93 -10.75 10.29
CA GLN A 181 -3.93 -11.79 9.25
C GLN A 181 -2.72 -11.70 8.30
N ALA A 182 -1.72 -10.86 8.61
CA ALA A 182 -0.62 -10.48 7.72
C ALA A 182 0.67 -11.31 7.88
#